data_AF-A0A7J8KJ88-F1
#
_entry.id   AF-A0A7J8KJ88-F1
#
_cell.length_a   1.000
_cell.length_b   1.000
_cell.length_c   1.000
_cell.angle_alpha   90.00
_cell.angle_beta   90.00
_cell.angle_gamma   90.00
#
_symmetry.space_group_name_H-M   'P 1'
#
loop_
_entity.id
_entity.type
_entity.pdbx_description
1 polymer ?
#
loop_
_entity_poly.entity_id
_entity_poly.type
_entity_poly.pdbx_seq_one_letter_code
_entity_poly.pdbx_strand_id
1 'polypeptide(L)'
;MTPEKFLNRLPKFVIRKGEVIDIRGPIRDTLQNCCPWPARIQEIVVETPTLAAERERSQESPESPSPPLSMLRIKSENGEQAFLLMMRPEDTVGDVRALLAQARAVDANTFEIFSTFPPTVYEDALTLQAAGLVPNAALLLRARRAPPSAP
;
A
#
# COMPACT_ATOMS: atom_id res chain seq x y z
N MET A 1 2.47 10.68 17.44
CA MET A 1 1.84 11.01 18.74
C MET A 1 0.88 9.87 19.09
N THR A 2 0.96 9.28 20.29
CA THR A 2 0.08 8.13 20.64
C THR A 2 -1.20 8.63 21.32
N PRO A 3 -2.31 7.86 21.29
CA PRO A 3 -3.55 8.21 21.98
C PRO A 3 -3.34 8.48 23.47
N GLU A 4 -2.49 7.68 24.13
CA GLU A 4 -2.16 7.84 25.55
C GLU A 4 -1.43 9.15 25.81
N LYS A 5 -0.53 9.55 24.91
CA LYS A 5 0.16 10.86 24.99
C LYS A 5 -0.81 12.02 24.86
N PHE A 6 -1.85 11.89 24.03
CA PHE A 6 -2.91 12.88 23.91
C PHE A 6 -3.78 12.93 25.19
N LEU A 7 -4.27 11.78 25.67
CA LEU A 7 -5.10 11.68 26.87
C LEU A 7 -4.38 12.23 28.11
N ASN A 8 -3.05 12.06 28.19
CA ASN A 8 -2.24 12.60 29.28
C ASN A 8 -2.11 14.12 29.26
N ARG A 9 -2.41 14.79 28.14
CA ARG A 9 -2.47 16.27 28.05
C ARG A 9 -3.81 16.83 28.50
N LEU A 10 -4.85 16.00 28.60
CA LEU A 10 -6.14 16.39 29.11
C LEU A 10 -6.14 16.33 30.64
N PRO A 11 -6.85 17.22 31.35
CA PRO A 11 -7.13 17.04 32.78
C PRO A 11 -7.74 15.64 33.04
N LYS A 12 -7.47 15.04 34.21
CA LYS A 12 -8.06 13.74 34.56
C LYS A 12 -9.56 13.88 34.87
N PHE A 13 -9.94 14.96 35.54
CA PHE A 13 -11.31 15.25 35.92
C PHE A 13 -11.68 16.69 35.58
N VAL A 14 -12.95 16.92 35.28
CA VAL A 14 -13.56 18.27 35.17
C VAL A 14 -14.85 18.30 35.96
N ILE A 15 -15.25 19.48 36.41
CA ILE A 15 -16.52 19.68 37.10
C ILE A 15 -17.49 20.35 36.12
N ARG A 16 -18.66 19.73 35.89
CA ARG A 16 -19.71 20.29 35.03
C ARG A 16 -21.06 20.07 35.71
N LYS A 17 -21.85 21.13 35.88
CA LYS A 17 -23.17 21.08 36.55
C LYS A 17 -23.13 20.49 37.98
N GLY A 18 -22.02 20.66 38.69
CA GLY A 18 -21.84 20.12 40.05
C GLY A 18 -21.40 18.66 40.11
N GLU A 19 -21.25 17.99 38.97
CA GLU A 19 -20.76 16.62 38.88
C GLU A 19 -19.27 16.59 38.50
N VAL A 20 -18.52 15.68 39.12
CA VAL A 20 -17.12 15.39 38.78
C VAL A 20 -17.11 14.32 37.70
N ILE A 21 -16.56 14.66 36.53
CA ILE A 21 -16.55 13.80 35.34
C ILE A 21 -15.11 13.42 35.02
N ASP A 22 -14.82 12.13 34.89
CA ASP A 22 -13.58 11.66 34.24
C ASP A 22 -13.74 11.88 32.72
N ILE A 23 -12.95 12.78 32.16
CA ILE A 23 -13.03 13.09 30.73
C ILE A 23 -12.17 12.15 29.87
N ARG A 24 -11.14 11.52 30.46
CA ARG A 24 -10.18 10.73 29.69
C ARG A 24 -10.78 9.39 29.28
N GLY A 25 -11.64 8.80 30.11
CA GLY A 25 -12.35 7.54 29.80
C GLY A 25 -13.26 7.68 28.58
N PRO A 26 -14.31 8.52 28.63
CA PRO A 26 -15.23 8.69 27.51
C PRO A 26 -14.55 9.13 26.20
N ILE A 27 -13.52 9.98 26.27
CA ILE A 27 -12.74 10.40 25.10
C ILE A 27 -11.91 9.24 24.55
N ARG A 28 -11.31 8.40 25.41
CA ARG A 28 -10.62 7.17 24.97
C ARG A 28 -11.58 6.25 24.23
N ASP A 29 -12.75 5.99 24.80
CA ASP A 29 -13.72 5.07 24.21
C ASP A 29 -14.22 5.61 22.87
N THR A 30 -14.45 6.92 22.78
CA THR A 30 -14.80 7.60 21.52
C THR A 30 -13.67 7.49 20.50
N LEU A 31 -12.41 7.70 20.90
CA LEU A 31 -11.25 7.57 20.00
C LEU A 31 -11.04 6.13 19.51
N GLN A 32 -11.35 5.13 20.34
CA GLN A 32 -11.28 3.72 19.99
C GLN A 32 -12.44 3.28 19.07
N ASN A 33 -13.60 3.93 19.16
CA ASN A 33 -14.79 3.60 18.39
C ASN A 33 -14.94 4.42 17.09
N CYS A 34 -14.45 5.66 17.03
CA CYS A 34 -14.55 6.53 15.85
C CYS A 34 -13.58 6.13 14.74
N CYS A 35 -12.49 5.47 15.10
CA CYS A 35 -11.53 4.92 14.16
C CYS A 35 -11.27 3.48 14.62
N PRO A 36 -11.55 2.44 13.80
CA PRO A 36 -10.78 1.22 13.96
C PRO A 36 -9.32 1.68 13.98
N TRP A 37 -8.58 1.30 15.02
CA TRP A 37 -7.13 1.49 15.12
C TRP A 37 -6.53 1.44 13.72
N PRO A 38 -5.59 2.32 13.32
CA PRO A 38 -5.10 2.36 11.95
C PRO A 38 -4.85 0.93 11.53
N ALA A 39 -5.77 0.39 10.69
CA ALA A 39 -5.81 -1.03 10.46
C ALA A 39 -4.42 -1.34 9.93
N ARG A 40 -3.70 -2.27 10.58
CA ARG A 40 -2.35 -2.60 10.13
C ARG A 40 -2.49 -2.89 8.65
N ILE A 41 -1.86 -2.06 7.82
CA ILE A 41 -1.91 -2.24 6.37
C ILE A 41 -1.48 -3.68 6.13
N GLN A 42 -2.38 -4.47 5.56
CA GLN A 42 -2.10 -5.87 5.29
C GLN A 42 -1.11 -5.91 4.13
N GLU A 43 0.13 -6.23 4.43
CA GLU A 43 1.17 -6.37 3.41
C GLU A 43 1.14 -7.79 2.84
N ILE A 44 0.94 -7.88 1.53
CA ILE A 44 0.78 -9.12 0.78
C ILE A 44 1.95 -9.22 -0.18
N VAL A 45 2.84 -10.18 0.03
CA VAL A 45 3.89 -10.49 -0.94
C VAL A 45 3.24 -11.25 -2.09
N VAL A 46 3.32 -10.68 -3.28
CA VAL A 46 2.79 -11.32 -4.49
C VAL A 46 3.86 -12.24 -5.03
N GLU A 47 3.50 -13.50 -5.27
CA GLU A 47 4.40 -14.45 -5.93
C GLU A 47 4.63 -14.00 -7.37
N THR A 48 5.89 -13.72 -7.70
CA THR A 48 6.32 -13.34 -9.05
C THR A 48 7.30 -14.39 -9.59
N PRO A 49 7.40 -14.56 -10.92
CA PRO A 49 8.40 -15.47 -11.51
C PRO A 49 9.82 -15.13 -11.06
N THR A 50 10.12 -13.83 -10.92
CA THR A 50 11.41 -13.32 -10.48
C THR A 50 11.67 -13.65 -8.99
N LEU A 51 10.66 -13.55 -8.13
CA LEU A 51 10.78 -13.92 -6.73
C LEU A 51 11.02 -15.43 -6.56
N ALA A 52 10.31 -16.25 -7.34
CA ALA A 52 10.51 -17.70 -7.34
C ALA A 52 11.94 -18.07 -7.78
N ALA A 53 12.40 -17.51 -8.90
CA ALA A 53 13.76 -17.75 -9.41
C ALA A 53 14.85 -17.30 -8.41
N GLU A 54 14.66 -16.15 -7.74
CA GLU A 54 15.63 -15.69 -6.73
C GLU A 54 15.65 -16.60 -5.50
N ARG A 55 14.51 -17.19 -5.14
CA ARG A 55 14.39 -18.13 -4.02
C ARG A 55 15.04 -19.47 -4.32
N GLU A 56 14.93 -19.97 -5.55
CA GLU A 56 15.64 -21.18 -6.03
C GLU A 56 17.14 -20.94 -6.05
N ARG A 57 17.57 -19.84 -6.68
CA ARG A 57 18.98 -19.42 -6.72
C ARG A 57 19.62 -19.30 -5.34
N SER A 58 18.92 -18.66 -4.40
CA SER A 58 19.40 -18.51 -3.02
C SER A 58 19.56 -19.84 -2.29
N GLN A 59 18.82 -20.88 -2.68
CA GLN A 59 18.96 -22.23 -2.13
C GLN A 59 20.12 -22.99 -2.78
N GLU A 60 20.30 -22.87 -4.10
CA GLU A 60 21.34 -23.58 -4.85
C GLU A 60 22.73 -22.96 -4.68
N SER A 61 22.81 -21.63 -4.59
CA SER A 61 24.09 -20.91 -4.55
C SER A 61 23.95 -19.59 -3.77
N PRO A 62 23.95 -19.65 -2.42
CA PRO A 62 23.78 -18.47 -1.57
C PRO A 62 24.85 -17.38 -1.78
N GLU A 63 26.04 -17.75 -2.22
CA GLU A 63 27.18 -16.83 -2.43
C GLU A 63 27.13 -16.12 -3.79
N SER A 64 26.20 -16.51 -4.67
CA SER A 64 26.09 -15.92 -6.00
C SER A 64 25.46 -14.51 -5.95
N PRO A 65 25.97 -13.52 -6.71
CA PRO A 65 25.55 -12.12 -6.59
C PRO A 65 24.14 -11.87 -7.13
N SER A 66 23.20 -11.38 -6.32
CA SER A 66 21.81 -11.20 -6.73
C SER A 66 21.64 -10.36 -8.00
N PRO A 67 20.76 -10.77 -8.93
CA PRO A 67 20.43 -9.94 -10.08
C PRO A 67 19.82 -8.61 -9.62
N PRO A 68 19.91 -7.54 -10.43
CA PRO A 68 19.25 -6.29 -10.12
C PRO A 68 17.74 -6.49 -10.12
N LEU A 69 17.10 -6.26 -8.97
CA LEU A 69 15.66 -6.37 -8.80
C LEU A 69 15.03 -5.01 -8.48
N SER A 70 13.76 -4.88 -8.84
CA SER A 70 12.91 -3.75 -8.53
C SER A 70 11.83 -4.16 -7.54
N MET A 71 11.73 -3.45 -6.43
CA MET A 71 10.72 -3.67 -5.40
C MET A 71 9.59 -2.64 -5.55
N LEU A 72 8.39 -3.12 -5.83
CA LEU A 72 7.19 -2.28 -5.94
C LEU A 72 6.31 -2.50 -4.72
N ARG A 73 5.94 -1.41 -4.05
CA ARG A 73 4.95 -1.41 -2.97
C ARG A 73 3.70 -0.67 -3.43
N ILE A 74 2.63 -1.40 -3.67
CA ILE A 74 1.42 -0.87 -4.33
C ILE A 74 0.25 -0.92 -3.35
N LYS A 75 -0.29 0.23 -2.95
CA LYS A 75 -1.41 0.28 -1.99
C LYS A 75 -2.76 0.20 -2.69
N SER A 76 -3.71 -0.50 -2.06
CA SER A 76 -5.10 -0.56 -2.51
C SER A 76 -5.79 0.81 -2.42
N GLU A 77 -6.95 0.91 -3.06
CA GLU A 77 -7.77 2.12 -3.18
C GLU A 77 -8.20 2.68 -1.83
N ASN A 78 -8.46 1.79 -0.86
CA ASN A 78 -8.84 2.13 0.50
C ASN A 78 -7.63 2.24 1.48
N GLY A 79 -6.42 1.94 1.00
CA GLY A 79 -5.20 1.96 1.80
C GLY A 79 -5.10 0.86 2.86
N GLU A 80 -6.01 -0.11 2.87
CA GLU A 80 -6.00 -1.22 3.84
C GLU A 80 -5.01 -2.32 3.49
N GLN A 81 -4.67 -2.46 2.21
CA GLN A 81 -3.75 -3.47 1.70
C GLN A 81 -2.57 -2.82 0.97
N ALA A 82 -1.41 -3.48 1.04
CA ALA A 82 -0.25 -3.15 0.23
C ALA A 82 0.29 -4.43 -0.41
N PHE A 83 0.48 -4.42 -1.71
CA PHE A 83 1.07 -5.52 -2.47
C PHE A 83 2.55 -5.25 -2.66
N LEU A 84 3.39 -6.20 -2.28
CA LEU A 84 4.84 -6.16 -2.47
C LEU A 84 5.20 -7.08 -3.63
N LEU A 85 5.78 -6.51 -4.69
CA LEU A 85 6.22 -7.25 -5.88
C LEU A 85 7.72 -7.08 -6.04
N MET A 86 8.41 -8.20 -6.28
CA MET A 86 9.82 -8.22 -6.69
C MET A 86 9.88 -8.59 -8.17
N MET A 87 10.39 -7.69 -9.01
CA MET A 87 10.38 -7.85 -10.47
C MET A 87 11.71 -7.39 -11.07
N ARG A 88 11.98 -7.74 -12.33
CA ARG A 88 13.18 -7.25 -13.03
C ARG A 88 12.93 -5.85 -13.61
N PRO A 89 13.97 -5.01 -13.77
CA PRO A 89 13.85 -3.69 -14.40
C PRO A 89 13.20 -3.71 -15.79
N GLU A 90 13.35 -4.82 -16.52
CA GLU A 90 12.85 -5.01 -17.89
C GLU A 90 11.40 -5.49 -17.95
N ASP A 91 10.84 -5.98 -16.82
CA ASP A 91 9.43 -6.37 -16.77
C ASP A 91 8.54 -5.12 -16.95
N THR A 92 7.30 -5.31 -17.41
CA THR A 92 6.41 -4.21 -17.80
C THR A 92 5.42 -3.83 -16.71
N VAL A 93 4.89 -2.61 -16.78
CA VAL A 93 3.74 -2.18 -15.95
C VAL A 93 2.50 -3.05 -16.24
N GLY A 94 2.35 -3.55 -17.47
CA GLY A 94 1.31 -4.52 -17.83
C GLY A 94 1.45 -5.83 -17.05
N ASP A 95 2.67 -6.33 -16.87
CA ASP A 95 2.93 -7.53 -16.06
C ASP A 95 2.58 -7.29 -14.59
N VAL A 96 2.95 -6.13 -14.03
CA VAL A 96 2.54 -5.71 -12.68
C VAL A 96 1.03 -5.73 -12.54
N ARG A 97 0.31 -5.17 -13.52
CA ARG A 97 -1.16 -5.11 -13.51
C ARG A 97 -1.77 -6.51 -13.55
N ALA A 98 -1.26 -7.40 -14.40
CA ALA A 98 -1.75 -8.78 -14.49
C ALA A 98 -1.55 -9.55 -13.18
N LEU A 99 -0.37 -9.42 -12.56
CA LEU A 99 -0.06 -10.04 -11.27
C LEU A 99 -0.96 -9.52 -10.14
N LEU A 100 -1.20 -8.21 -10.09
CA LEU A 100 -2.12 -7.61 -9.13
C LEU A 100 -3.56 -8.07 -9.34
N ALA A 101 -4.02 -8.15 -10.60
CA ALA A 101 -5.35 -8.61 -10.94
C ALA A 101 -5.56 -10.06 -10.49
N GLN A 102 -4.57 -10.93 -10.73
CA GLN A 102 -4.56 -12.31 -10.26
C GLN A 102 -4.56 -12.40 -8.73
N ALA A 103 -3.67 -11.68 -8.05
CA ALA A 103 -3.57 -11.69 -6.59
C ALA A 103 -4.84 -11.19 -5.89
N ARG A 104 -5.59 -10.29 -6.55
CA ARG A 104 -6.84 -9.73 -6.04
C ARG A 104 -8.09 -10.47 -6.52
N ALA A 105 -7.95 -11.43 -7.45
CA ALA A 105 -9.07 -12.08 -8.14
C ALA A 105 -10.06 -11.07 -8.78
N VAL A 106 -9.54 -10.04 -9.44
CA VAL A 106 -10.33 -9.00 -10.15
C VAL A 106 -9.86 -8.86 -11.60
N ASP A 107 -10.67 -8.22 -12.44
CA ASP A 107 -10.28 -7.90 -13.82
C ASP A 107 -9.24 -6.76 -13.85
N ALA A 108 -8.18 -6.93 -14.65
CA ALA A 108 -7.07 -5.97 -14.77
C ALA A 108 -7.49 -4.57 -15.23
N ASN A 109 -8.62 -4.44 -15.93
CA ASN A 109 -9.16 -3.18 -16.43
C ASN A 109 -9.98 -2.41 -15.39
N THR A 110 -10.18 -2.96 -14.19
CA THR A 110 -11.00 -2.30 -13.15
C THR A 110 -10.24 -1.21 -12.40
N PHE A 111 -8.91 -1.19 -12.48
CA PHE A 111 -8.06 -0.26 -11.74
C PHE A 111 -6.93 0.32 -12.58
N GLU A 112 -6.33 1.40 -12.09
CA GLU A 112 -5.15 2.07 -12.63
C GLU A 112 -4.05 2.10 -11.57
N ILE A 113 -2.81 1.98 -12.01
CA ILE A 113 -1.61 2.12 -11.17
C ILE A 113 -1.07 3.53 -11.38
N PHE A 114 -0.91 4.29 -10.30
CA PHE A 114 -0.46 5.68 -10.37
C PHE A 114 0.44 6.07 -9.20
N SER A 115 1.24 7.11 -9.40
CA SER A 115 2.00 7.82 -8.36
C SER A 115 1.38 9.19 -8.10
N THR A 116 1.64 9.77 -6.92
CA THR A 116 1.05 11.06 -6.51
C THR A 116 1.97 12.25 -6.71
N PHE A 117 3.29 12.03 -6.81
CA PHE A 117 4.28 13.10 -6.93
C PHE A 117 5.43 12.70 -7.87
N PRO A 118 5.44 13.21 -9.11
CA PRO A 118 4.31 13.90 -9.76
C PRO A 118 3.10 12.95 -9.96
N PRO A 119 1.88 13.48 -10.11
CA PRO A 119 0.72 12.66 -10.45
C PRO A 119 0.89 12.00 -11.82
N THR A 120 1.22 10.70 -11.84
CA THR A 120 1.49 9.96 -13.08
C THR A 120 0.72 8.64 -13.09
N VAL A 121 -0.06 8.40 -14.14
CA VAL A 121 -0.66 7.09 -14.43
C VAL A 121 0.27 6.35 -15.37
N TYR A 122 0.60 5.10 -15.05
CA TYR A 122 1.56 4.34 -15.83
C TYR A 122 0.88 3.53 -16.94
N GLU A 123 1.45 3.59 -18.13
CA GLU A 123 1.02 2.83 -19.30
C GLU A 123 1.63 1.42 -19.29
N ASP A 124 0.86 0.43 -19.75
CA ASP A 124 1.23 -0.98 -19.64
C ASP A 124 2.45 -1.37 -20.47
N ALA A 125 2.70 -0.66 -21.56
CA ALA A 125 3.83 -0.94 -22.47
C ALA A 125 5.19 -0.50 -21.91
N LEU A 126 5.22 0.33 -20.85
CA LEU A 126 6.46 0.80 -20.25
C LEU A 126 7.10 -0.29 -19.38
N THR A 127 8.41 -0.42 -19.47
CA THR A 127 9.19 -1.21 -18.51
C THR A 127 9.30 -0.48 -17.18
N LEU A 128 9.56 -1.21 -16.09
CA LEU A 128 9.78 -0.60 -14.77
C LEU A 128 10.91 0.42 -14.82
N GLN A 129 11.99 0.12 -15.56
CA GLN A 129 13.11 1.03 -15.76
C GLN A 129 12.71 2.29 -16.52
N ALA A 130 12.01 2.17 -17.64
CA ALA A 130 11.57 3.31 -18.44
C ALA A 130 10.56 4.20 -17.68
N ALA A 131 9.74 3.59 -16.82
CA ALA A 131 8.80 4.27 -15.94
C ALA A 131 9.46 4.93 -14.71
N GLY A 132 10.76 4.74 -14.49
CA GLY A 132 11.47 5.27 -13.32
C GLY A 132 11.06 4.60 -12.01
N LEU A 133 10.61 3.35 -12.06
CA LEU A 133 10.14 2.57 -10.91
C LEU A 133 11.25 1.71 -10.26
N VAL A 134 12.49 1.93 -10.66
CA VAL A 134 13.69 1.18 -10.24
C VAL A 134 14.54 2.07 -9.33
N PRO A 135 15.18 1.54 -8.27
CA PRO A 135 15.11 0.15 -7.78
C PRO A 135 13.92 -0.11 -6.85
N ASN A 136 13.29 0.95 -6.33
CA ASN A 136 12.15 0.82 -5.43
C ASN A 136 11.11 1.87 -5.79
N ALA A 137 9.83 1.50 -5.79
CA ALA A 137 8.74 2.44 -6.00
C ALA A 137 7.55 2.17 -5.09
N ALA A 138 6.91 3.25 -4.64
CA ALA A 138 5.64 3.20 -3.91
C ALA A 138 4.53 3.78 -4.78
N LEU A 139 3.54 2.96 -5.12
CA LEU A 139 2.45 3.29 -6.04
C LEU A 139 1.11 3.07 -5.35
N LEU A 140 0.06 3.59 -5.98
CA LEU A 140 -1.32 3.49 -5.50
C LEU A 140 -2.20 2.90 -6.59
N LEU A 141 -3.24 2.20 -6.16
CA LEU A 141 -4.36 1.78 -6.99
C LEU A 141 -5.50 2.78 -6.86
N ARG A 142 -6.23 2.96 -7.96
CA ARG A 142 -7.53 3.61 -7.98
C ARG A 142 -8.43 2.91 -9.00
N ALA A 143 -9.74 3.01 -8.84
CA ALA A 143 -10.69 2.57 -9.86
C ALA A 143 -10.41 3.27 -11.19
N ARG A 144 -10.48 2.52 -12.30
CA ARG A 144 -10.27 3.08 -13.63
C ARG A 144 -11.34 4.12 -13.92
N ARG A 145 -10.93 5.29 -14.43
CA ARG A 145 -11.91 6.31 -14.81
C ARG A 145 -12.55 5.88 -16.13
N ALA A 146 -13.88 5.87 -16.17
CA ALA A 146 -14.58 5.76 -17.44
C ALA A 146 -14.14 6.94 -18.33
N PRO A 147 -13.90 6.71 -19.64
CA PRO A 147 -13.67 7.82 -20.54
C PRO A 147 -14.87 8.77 -20.44
N PRO A 148 -14.64 10.11 -20.41
CA PRO A 148 -15.75 11.05 -20.42
C PRO A 148 -16.64 10.72 -21.62
N SER A 149 -17.93 10.52 -21.38
CA SER A 149 -18.92 10.42 -22.44
C SER A 149 -18.79 11.65 -23.32
N ALA A 150 -18.49 11.46 -24.61
CA ALA A 150 -18.41 12.56 -25.56
C ALA A 150 -19.73 13.36 -25.52
N PRO A 151 -19.67 14.70 -25.61
CA PRO A 151 -20.86 15.56 -25.65
C PRO A 151 -21.70 15.33 -26.91
#